data_AF-A0A959TUK0-F1
#
_entry.id   AF-A0A959TUK0-F1
#
_cell.length_a   1.000
_cell.length_b   1.000
_cell.length_c   1.000
_cell.angle_alpha   90.00
_cell.angle_beta   90.00
_cell.angle_gamma   90.00
#
_symmetry.space_group_name_H-M   'P 1'
#
loop_
_entity.id
_entity.type
_entity.pdbx_description
1 polymer ?
#
loop_
_entity_poly.entity_id
_entity_poly.type
_entity_poly.pdbx_seq_one_letter_code
_entity_poly.pdbx_strand_id
1 'polypeptide(L)'
;ANGIDDSPVIAWHERKSISTERTFSRDTIDVVKLKGLLTAMAESLTFQLRKGSKLTSCVAVKIRYADFNTHTRQQRIPYTACDHIILPMVHELFTKLYDRRQRIRLIGVRFSHLVGGGHQMDAFTDTQEAMDLYQAMDRIRKRFGDRTVMRASGMDARSIGRMDNPFDGQAPVLLANRRT
;
A
#
# COMPACT_ATOMS: atom_id res chain seq x y z
N ALA A 1 26.31 13.52 -27.29
CA ALA A 1 25.55 12.25 -27.18
C ALA A 1 24.64 12.18 -28.40
N ASN A 2 24.72 11.11 -29.20
CA ASN A 2 24.08 11.04 -30.53
C ASN A 2 22.60 10.62 -30.51
N GLY A 3 22.00 10.42 -29.32
CA GLY A 3 20.56 10.22 -29.18
C GLY A 3 20.00 8.93 -29.81
N ILE A 4 20.86 7.96 -30.11
CA ILE A 4 20.45 6.66 -30.66
C ILE A 4 20.09 5.74 -29.47
N ASP A 5 18.83 5.33 -29.42
CA ASP A 5 18.28 4.32 -28.49
C ASP A 5 17.48 3.29 -29.28
N ASP A 6 18.06 2.09 -29.45
CA ASP A 6 17.49 0.97 -30.17
C ASP A 6 16.58 0.08 -29.29
N SER A 7 16.20 0.56 -28.09
CA SER A 7 15.38 -0.21 -27.17
C SER A 7 14.02 -0.56 -27.80
N PRO A 8 13.63 -1.85 -27.85
CA PRO A 8 12.38 -2.26 -28.44
C PRO A 8 11.18 -1.78 -27.61
N VAL A 9 10.05 -1.53 -28.28
CA VAL A 9 8.80 -1.22 -27.60
C VAL A 9 8.25 -2.50 -26.96
N ILE A 10 8.30 -2.57 -25.63
CA ILE A 10 7.74 -3.70 -24.86
C ILE A 10 6.31 -3.33 -24.44
N ALA A 11 5.31 -4.03 -24.99
CA ALA A 11 3.89 -3.75 -24.74
C ALA A 11 3.47 -4.00 -23.28
N TRP A 12 4.15 -4.90 -22.57
CA TRP A 12 3.81 -5.25 -21.19
C TRP A 12 5.05 -5.59 -20.36
N HIS A 13 5.09 -5.08 -19.14
CA HIS A 13 6.08 -5.47 -18.15
C HIS A 13 5.38 -5.88 -16.85
N GLU A 14 5.87 -6.95 -16.22
CA GLU A 14 5.36 -7.31 -14.89
C GLU A 14 5.68 -6.19 -13.89
N ARG A 15 4.67 -5.79 -13.11
CA ARG A 15 4.83 -4.74 -12.11
C ARG A 15 5.67 -5.24 -10.93
N LYS A 16 6.84 -4.61 -10.72
CA LYS A 16 7.80 -4.98 -9.65
C LYS A 16 7.45 -4.44 -8.25
N SER A 17 6.52 -3.49 -8.17
CA SER A 17 6.09 -2.85 -6.92
C SER A 17 4.75 -2.14 -7.04
N ILE A 18 4.02 -2.02 -5.94
CA ILE A 18 2.83 -1.17 -5.82
C ILE A 18 3.02 -0.17 -4.68
N SER A 19 2.47 1.03 -4.81
CA SER A 19 2.56 2.04 -3.75
C SER A 19 1.36 2.97 -3.75
N THR A 20 1.05 3.48 -2.56
CA THR A 20 0.06 4.53 -2.37
C THR A 20 0.67 5.61 -1.50
N GLU A 21 0.49 6.86 -1.89
CA GLU A 21 0.98 8.02 -1.17
C GLU A 21 -0.06 9.13 -1.17
N ARG A 22 0.06 10.02 -0.19
CA ARG A 22 -0.81 11.18 -0.03
C ARG A 22 0.02 12.39 0.35
N THR A 23 -0.04 13.40 -0.51
CA THR A 23 0.39 14.77 -0.20
C THR A 23 -0.72 15.47 0.57
N PHE A 24 -0.38 16.17 1.64
CA PHE A 24 -1.33 16.96 2.43
C PHE A 24 -1.46 18.36 1.86
N SER A 25 -2.66 18.94 1.92
CA SER A 25 -2.88 20.36 1.61
C SER A 25 -2.18 21.25 2.63
N ARG A 26 -2.35 20.93 3.92
CA ARG A 26 -1.66 21.53 5.06
C ARG A 26 -0.81 20.49 5.78
N ASP A 27 0.46 20.83 5.98
CA ASP A 27 1.44 19.95 6.62
C ASP A 27 1.03 19.63 8.07
N THR A 28 1.28 18.39 8.51
CA THR A 28 0.75 17.88 9.78
C THR A 28 1.80 17.15 10.62
N ILE A 29 1.58 17.14 11.93
CA ILE A 29 2.31 16.33 12.93
C ILE A 29 1.37 15.40 13.71
N ASP A 30 0.10 15.34 13.31
CA ASP A 30 -0.92 14.50 13.97
C ASP A 30 -0.62 13.02 13.72
N VAL A 31 0.08 12.42 14.67
CA VAL A 31 0.51 11.02 14.62
C VAL A 31 -0.68 10.05 14.52
N VAL A 32 -1.81 10.36 15.16
CA VAL A 32 -2.99 9.48 15.14
C VAL A 32 -3.56 9.44 13.74
N LYS A 33 -3.76 10.61 13.13
CA LYS A 33 -4.22 10.73 11.74
C LYS A 33 -3.24 10.09 10.76
N LEU A 34 -1.93 10.30 10.94
CA LEU A 34 -0.89 9.72 10.10
C LEU A 34 -0.90 8.19 10.16
N LYS A 35 -0.98 7.61 11.37
CA LYS A 35 -1.10 6.16 11.55
C LYS A 35 -2.37 5.61 10.89
N GLY A 36 -3.51 6.27 11.08
CA GLY A 36 -4.77 5.86 10.44
C GLY A 36 -4.69 5.85 8.91
N LEU A 37 -4.04 6.86 8.32
CA LEU A 37 -3.79 6.90 6.88
C LEU A 37 -2.85 5.79 6.40
N LEU A 38 -1.78 5.50 7.15
CA LEU A 38 -0.88 4.39 6.82
C LEU A 38 -1.61 3.05 6.87
N THR A 39 -2.47 2.83 7.86
CA THR A 39 -3.33 1.65 7.94
C THR A 39 -4.20 1.53 6.70
N ALA A 40 -4.90 2.59 6.31
CA ALA A 40 -5.74 2.58 5.12
C ALA A 40 -4.95 2.34 3.82
N MET A 41 -3.75 2.91 3.69
CA MET A 41 -2.87 2.69 2.54
C MET A 41 -2.41 1.23 2.47
N ALA A 42 -1.98 0.66 3.59
CA ALA A 42 -1.53 -0.72 3.66
C ALA A 42 -2.68 -1.68 3.32
N GLU A 43 -3.86 -1.52 3.92
CA GLU A 43 -5.05 -2.34 3.63
C GLU A 43 -5.49 -2.26 2.17
N SER A 44 -5.40 -1.07 1.56
CA SER A 44 -5.73 -0.92 0.14
C SER A 44 -4.72 -1.65 -0.74
N LEU A 45 -3.43 -1.63 -0.39
CA LEU A 45 -2.40 -2.31 -1.15
C LEU A 45 -2.45 -3.83 -0.96
N THR A 46 -2.71 -4.32 0.25
CA THR A 46 -2.86 -5.77 0.51
C THR A 46 -4.09 -6.34 -0.16
N PHE A 47 -5.20 -5.59 -0.21
CA PHE A 47 -6.36 -5.94 -1.01
C PHE A 47 -6.02 -6.07 -2.51
N GLN A 48 -5.23 -5.14 -3.05
CA GLN A 48 -4.76 -5.24 -4.45
C GLN A 48 -3.85 -6.46 -4.67
N LEU A 49 -2.96 -6.78 -3.73
CA LEU A 49 -2.13 -7.99 -3.79
C LEU A 49 -3.01 -9.25 -3.85
N ARG A 50 -3.99 -9.38 -2.95
CA ARG A 50 -4.91 -10.53 -2.92
C ARG A 50 -5.80 -10.59 -4.17
N LYS A 51 -6.25 -9.46 -4.70
CA LYS A 51 -7.00 -9.39 -5.96
C LYS A 51 -6.17 -9.88 -7.15
N GLY A 52 -4.87 -9.59 -7.17
CA GLY A 52 -3.94 -10.02 -8.22
C GLY A 52 -3.24 -11.36 -7.96
N SER A 53 -3.60 -12.10 -6.91
CA SER A 53 -2.88 -13.31 -6.48
C SER A 53 -1.37 -13.10 -6.38
N LYS A 54 -0.97 -11.99 -5.76
CA LYS A 54 0.42 -11.59 -5.51
C LYS A 54 0.72 -11.57 -4.01
N LEU A 55 1.98 -11.79 -3.68
CA LEU A 55 2.54 -11.60 -2.33
C LEU A 55 3.65 -10.55 -2.39
N THR A 56 3.96 -9.90 -1.26
CA THR A 56 5.10 -8.99 -1.11
C THR A 56 6.11 -9.54 -0.10
N SER A 57 7.40 -9.30 -0.30
CA SER A 57 8.45 -9.59 0.71
C SER A 57 9.19 -8.34 1.19
N CYS A 58 8.77 -7.16 0.76
CA CYS A 58 9.36 -5.92 1.25
C CYS A 58 8.29 -4.84 1.45
N VAL A 59 8.34 -4.21 2.61
CA VAL A 59 7.47 -3.10 3.00
C VAL A 59 8.32 -1.87 3.20
N ALA A 60 7.93 -0.75 2.59
CA ALA A 60 8.59 0.53 2.77
C ALA A 60 7.60 1.62 3.16
N VAL A 61 8.04 2.50 4.06
CA VAL A 61 7.34 3.73 4.45
C VAL A 61 8.17 4.92 4.02
N LYS A 62 7.50 5.89 3.37
CA LYS A 62 8.08 7.14 2.92
C LYS A 62 7.44 8.31 3.66
N ILE A 63 8.27 9.25 4.12
CA ILE A 63 7.86 10.54 4.68
C ILE A 63 8.58 11.63 3.89
N ARG A 64 7.84 12.65 3.45
CA ARG A 64 8.41 13.92 3.00
C ARG A 64 8.03 15.00 4.01
N TYR A 65 9.01 15.72 4.51
CA TYR A 65 8.81 16.83 5.43
C TYR A 65 8.49 18.14 4.69
N ALA A 66 8.10 19.17 5.44
CA ALA A 66 7.74 20.50 4.93
C ALA A 66 8.92 21.22 4.25
N ASP A 67 10.15 20.86 4.59
CA ASP A 67 11.39 21.30 3.94
C ASP A 67 11.70 20.52 2.63
N PHE A 68 10.76 19.68 2.17
CA PHE A 68 10.86 18.81 1.01
C PHE A 68 11.90 17.68 1.12
N ASN A 69 12.56 17.51 2.27
CA ASN A 69 13.42 16.37 2.51
C ASN A 69 12.58 15.08 2.59
N THR A 70 13.02 14.08 1.82
CA THR A 70 12.32 12.79 1.71
C THR A 70 13.13 11.70 2.38
N HIS A 71 12.53 11.05 3.37
CA HIS A 71 13.13 9.91 4.05
C HIS A 71 12.29 8.67 3.78
N THR A 72 12.98 7.53 3.60
CA THR A 72 12.35 6.23 3.38
C THR A 72 13.02 5.19 4.25
N ARG A 73 12.21 4.30 4.84
CA ARG A 73 12.69 3.11 5.54
C ARG A 73 11.95 1.91 5.00
N GLN A 74 12.66 0.81 4.83
CA GLN A 74 12.11 -0.44 4.32
C GLN A 74 12.60 -1.63 5.14
N GLN A 75 11.81 -2.70 5.13
CA GLN A 75 12.13 -3.96 5.80
C GLN A 75 11.69 -5.14 4.94
N ARG A 76 12.56 -6.15 4.86
CA ARG A 76 12.22 -7.44 4.25
C ARG A 76 11.43 -8.28 5.25
N ILE A 77 10.40 -8.94 4.75
CA ILE A 77 9.52 -9.84 5.49
C ILE A 77 9.31 -11.13 4.69
N PRO A 78 8.90 -12.24 5.33
CA PRO A 78 8.39 -13.40 4.61
C PRO A 78 7.28 -13.00 3.63
N TYR A 79 7.15 -13.74 2.53
CA TYR A 79 6.15 -13.42 1.52
C TYR A 79 4.74 -13.44 2.09
N THR A 80 4.07 -12.30 2.02
CA THR A 80 2.73 -12.15 2.60
C THR A 80 1.93 -11.05 1.90
N ALA A 81 0.62 -11.12 2.05
CA ALA A 81 -0.43 -10.17 1.74
C ALA A 81 -1.47 -10.14 2.89
N CYS A 82 -1.09 -10.63 4.09
CA CYS A 82 -1.91 -10.62 5.29
C CYS A 82 -1.78 -9.28 6.02
N ASP A 83 -2.92 -8.62 6.29
CA ASP A 83 -2.94 -7.29 6.89
C ASP A 83 -2.35 -7.30 8.31
N HIS A 84 -2.62 -8.35 9.10
CA HIS A 84 -2.16 -8.46 10.49
C HIS A 84 -0.65 -8.60 10.61
N ILE A 85 0.04 -9.11 9.58
CA ILE A 85 1.51 -9.19 9.52
C ILE A 85 2.08 -7.86 9.05
N ILE A 86 1.48 -7.26 8.02
CA ILE A 86 2.01 -6.07 7.36
C ILE A 86 1.80 -4.79 8.19
N LEU A 87 0.64 -4.63 8.82
CA LEU A 87 0.29 -3.40 9.54
C LEU A 87 1.25 -3.07 10.70
N PRO A 88 1.62 -4.02 11.59
CA PRO A 88 2.62 -3.76 12.62
C PRO A 88 3.95 -3.27 12.05
N MET A 89 4.41 -3.86 10.94
CA MET A 89 5.66 -3.50 10.27
C MET A 89 5.61 -2.09 9.69
N VAL A 90 4.48 -1.70 9.07
CA VAL A 90 4.28 -0.32 8.59
C VAL A 90 4.35 0.68 9.76
N HIS A 91 3.70 0.39 10.89
CA HIS A 91 3.72 1.26 12.06
C HIS A 91 5.09 1.35 12.72
N GLU A 92 5.83 0.24 12.78
CA GLU A 92 7.19 0.20 13.29
C GLU A 92 8.13 1.03 12.42
N LEU A 93 8.10 0.84 11.09
CA LEU A 93 8.89 1.62 10.14
C LEU A 93 8.58 3.12 10.23
N PHE A 94 7.30 3.48 10.34
CA PHE A 94 6.89 4.87 10.56
C PHE A 94 7.48 5.41 11.86
N THR A 95 7.40 4.66 12.96
CA THR A 95 7.92 5.10 14.26
C THR A 95 9.44 5.31 14.23
N LYS A 96 10.19 4.45 13.52
CA LYS A 96 11.64 4.61 13.32
C LYS A 96 12.01 5.76 12.39
N LEU A 97 11.10 6.16 11.50
CA LEU A 97 11.35 7.18 10.47
C LEU A 97 10.89 8.58 10.90
N TYR A 98 9.88 8.66 11.77
CA TYR A 98 9.22 9.90 12.16
C TYR A 98 10.06 10.74 13.11
N ASP A 99 10.42 11.94 12.67
CA ASP A 99 10.96 13.00 13.52
C ASP A 99 9.85 13.95 13.96
N ARG A 100 9.69 14.09 15.28
CA ARG A 100 8.67 14.95 15.91
C ARG A 100 8.91 16.44 15.69
N ARG A 101 10.13 16.85 15.30
CA ARG A 101 10.51 18.27 15.15
C ARG A 101 10.03 18.88 13.83
N GLN A 102 9.66 18.06 12.85
CA GLN A 102 9.31 18.52 11.51
C GLN A 102 7.88 18.12 11.12
N ARG A 103 7.19 19.03 10.42
CA ARG A 103 5.86 18.75 9.87
C ARG A 103 5.98 17.90 8.62
N ILE A 104 5.03 16.98 8.44
CA ILE A 104 4.98 16.09 7.29
C ILE A 104 4.10 16.68 6.18
N ARG A 105 4.66 16.74 4.97
CA ARG A 105 4.01 17.15 3.72
C ARG A 105 3.39 15.97 2.96
N LEU A 106 4.01 14.79 3.01
CA LEU A 106 3.54 13.59 2.33
C LEU A 106 3.91 12.33 3.12
N ILE A 107 3.00 11.35 3.13
CA ILE A 107 3.30 9.97 3.56
C ILE A 107 2.96 8.97 2.46
N GLY A 108 3.64 7.83 2.45
CA GLY A 108 3.29 6.73 1.57
C GLY A 108 3.79 5.38 2.05
N VAL A 109 3.12 4.33 1.54
CA VAL A 109 3.49 2.94 1.72
C VAL A 109 3.79 2.33 0.36
N ARG A 110 4.83 1.52 0.28
CA ARG A 110 5.23 0.77 -0.92
C ARG A 110 5.48 -0.68 -0.59
N PHE A 111 4.99 -1.57 -1.44
CA PHE A 111 5.29 -2.98 -1.44
C PHE A 111 6.14 -3.32 -2.68
N SER A 112 7.20 -4.10 -2.49
CA SER A 112 8.11 -4.52 -3.54
C SER A 112 8.56 -5.96 -3.34
N HIS A 113 9.32 -6.49 -4.31
CA HIS A 113 9.61 -7.93 -4.40
C HIS A 113 8.30 -8.71 -4.45
N LEU A 114 7.52 -8.41 -5.47
CA LEU A 114 6.23 -9.04 -5.70
C LEU A 114 6.44 -10.38 -6.39
N VAL A 115 5.73 -11.41 -5.93
CA VAL A 115 5.74 -12.74 -6.55
C VAL A 115 4.31 -13.19 -6.82
N GLY A 116 4.14 -13.97 -7.89
CA GLY A 116 2.90 -14.68 -8.15
C GLY A 116 2.75 -15.86 -7.19
N GLY A 117 1.53 -16.08 -6.72
CA GLY A 117 1.20 -17.21 -5.85
C GLY A 117 0.04 -16.87 -4.93
N GLY A 118 -0.75 -17.89 -4.61
CA GLY A 118 -1.61 -17.82 -3.43
C GLY A 118 -0.75 -17.79 -2.18
N HIS A 119 -1.26 -17.18 -1.11
CA HIS A 119 -0.70 -17.41 0.21
C HIS A 119 -0.62 -18.91 0.48
N GLN A 120 0.60 -19.45 0.56
CA GLN A 120 0.80 -20.78 1.09
C GLN A 120 0.57 -20.68 2.59
N MET A 121 -0.52 -21.28 3.07
CA MET A 121 -0.89 -21.27 4.48
C MET A 121 0.27 -21.85 5.28
N ASP A 122 0.78 -21.07 6.22
CA ASP A 122 1.65 -21.62 7.24
C ASP A 122 0.77 -22.25 8.32
N ALA A 123 0.90 -23.56 8.52
CA ALA A 123 0.11 -24.33 9.47
C ALA A 123 0.27 -23.85 10.93
N PHE A 124 1.26 -22.99 11.20
CA PHE A 124 1.63 -22.55 12.54
C PHE A 124 1.44 -21.04 12.80
N THR A 125 1.39 -20.19 11.77
CA THR A 125 1.26 -18.72 11.96
C THR A 125 -0.05 -18.13 11.44
N ASP A 126 -0.70 -18.76 10.47
CA ASP A 126 -1.99 -18.30 9.98
C ASP A 126 -3.12 -18.91 10.82
N THR A 127 -3.79 -18.09 11.63
CA THR A 127 -5.07 -18.52 12.21
C THR A 127 -6.09 -18.63 11.07
N GLN A 128 -6.68 -19.81 10.91
CA GLN A 128 -7.75 -20.07 9.93
C GLN A 128 -8.81 -18.96 9.95
N GLU A 129 -9.15 -18.48 11.15
CA GLU A 129 -10.09 -17.38 11.40
C GLU A 129 -9.69 -16.06 10.72
N ALA A 130 -8.40 -15.67 10.76
CA ALA A 130 -7.93 -14.43 10.14
C ALA A 130 -8.03 -14.50 8.62
N MET A 131 -7.75 -15.66 8.04
CA MET A 131 -7.86 -15.88 6.60
C MET A 131 -9.31 -15.87 6.14
N ASP A 132 -10.20 -16.54 6.87
CA ASP A 132 -11.64 -16.53 6.59
C ASP A 132 -12.21 -15.12 6.70
N LEU A 133 -11.76 -14.33 7.69
CA LEU A 133 -12.10 -12.92 7.81
C LEU A 133 -11.67 -12.13 6.58
N TYR A 134 -10.42 -12.28 6.11
CA TYR A 134 -9.96 -11.56 4.92
C TYR A 134 -10.73 -11.96 3.67
N GLN A 135 -11.02 -13.24 3.49
CA GLN A 135 -11.84 -13.70 2.37
C GLN A 135 -13.26 -13.14 2.42
N ALA A 136 -13.86 -13.05 3.60
CA ALA A 136 -15.18 -12.46 3.79
C ALA A 136 -15.16 -10.95 3.49
N MET A 137 -14.18 -10.22 4.03
CA MET A 137 -13.98 -8.80 3.76
C MET A 137 -13.76 -8.52 2.28
N ASP A 138 -12.91 -9.31 1.63
CA ASP A 138 -12.60 -9.17 0.21
C ASP A 138 -13.83 -9.48 -0.66
N ARG A 139 -14.65 -10.48 -0.29
CA ARG A 139 -15.93 -10.77 -0.96
C ARG A 139 -16.88 -9.57 -0.91
N ILE A 140 -17.01 -8.93 0.27
CA ILE A 140 -17.86 -7.75 0.44
C ILE A 140 -17.31 -6.58 -0.39
N ARG A 141 -16.00 -6.32 -0.31
CA ARG A 141 -15.34 -5.26 -1.10
C ARG A 141 -15.49 -5.46 -2.61
N LYS A 142 -15.35 -6.69 -3.11
CA LYS A 142 -15.54 -7.01 -4.53
C LYS A 142 -16.98 -6.77 -5.00
N ARG A 143 -17.99 -7.06 -4.16
CA ARG A 143 -19.41 -6.93 -4.52
C ARG A 143 -19.96 -5.51 -4.38
N PHE A 144 -19.57 -4.81 -3.33
CA PHE A 144 -20.17 -3.52 -2.96
C PHE A 144 -19.20 -2.33 -3.10
N GLY A 145 -17.93 -2.60 -3.41
CA GLY A 145 -16.88 -1.60 -3.60
C GLY A 145 -15.87 -1.59 -2.44
N ASP A 146 -14.65 -1.16 -2.74
CA ASP A 146 -13.46 -1.25 -1.87
C ASP A 146 -13.61 -0.56 -0.51
N ARG A 147 -14.54 0.39 -0.39
CA ARG A 147 -14.76 1.21 0.80
C ARG A 147 -15.89 0.73 1.69
N THR A 148 -16.53 -0.40 1.35
CA THR A 148 -17.69 -0.92 2.10
C THR A 148 -17.31 -1.44 3.48
N VAL A 149 -16.11 -2.04 3.61
CA VAL A 149 -15.60 -2.56 4.89
C VAL A 149 -14.17 -2.09 5.06
N MET A 150 -13.90 -1.41 6.17
CA MET A 150 -12.57 -0.90 6.51
C MET A 150 -12.41 -0.84 8.03
N ARG A 151 -11.17 -0.86 8.52
CA ARG A 151 -10.92 -0.62 9.95
C ARG A 151 -11.30 0.80 10.33
N ALA A 152 -11.84 0.96 11.54
CA ALA A 152 -12.23 2.26 12.08
C ALA A 152 -11.05 3.25 12.08
N SER A 153 -9.83 2.78 12.36
CA SER A 153 -8.61 3.61 12.33
C SER A 153 -8.32 4.22 10.95
N GLY A 154 -8.80 3.61 9.86
CA GLY A 154 -8.63 4.11 8.50
C GLY A 154 -9.80 4.94 7.97
N MET A 155 -10.88 5.11 8.72
CA MET A 155 -12.16 5.66 8.23
C MET A 155 -12.03 7.07 7.64
N ASP A 156 -11.16 7.91 8.23
CA ASP A 156 -10.91 9.28 7.77
C ASP A 156 -10.10 9.36 6.47
N ALA A 157 -9.58 8.24 5.98
CA ALA A 157 -8.84 8.13 4.72
C ALA A 157 -9.79 8.07 3.50
N ARG A 158 -10.63 9.10 3.33
CA ARG A 158 -11.71 9.13 2.31
C ARG A 158 -11.25 8.99 0.85
N SER A 159 -9.98 9.25 0.55
CA SER A 159 -9.41 9.23 -0.80
C SER A 159 -8.48 8.04 -1.09
N ILE A 160 -8.40 7.07 -0.18
CA ILE A 160 -7.56 5.88 -0.35
C ILE A 160 -8.41 4.72 -0.88
N GLY A 161 -7.95 4.10 -1.97
CA GLY A 161 -8.63 3.02 -2.69
C GLY A 161 -8.41 3.13 -4.21
N ARG A 162 -8.27 2.00 -4.89
CA ARG A 162 -8.23 1.90 -6.36
C ARG A 162 -9.05 0.68 -6.77
N MET A 163 -10.05 0.90 -7.63
CA MET A 163 -10.97 -0.16 -8.07
C MET A 163 -10.31 -1.16 -9.03
N ASP A 164 -9.20 -0.79 -9.67
CA ASP A 164 -8.51 -1.58 -10.69
C ASP A 164 -7.52 -2.59 -10.11
N ASN A 165 -7.33 -3.72 -10.80
CA ASN A 165 -6.27 -4.67 -10.49
C ASN A 165 -4.96 -4.17 -11.15
N PRO A 166 -3.93 -3.77 -10.38
CA PRO A 166 -2.72 -3.21 -10.97
C PRO A 166 -1.81 -4.22 -11.71
N PHE A 167 -2.22 -5.48 -11.78
CA PHE A 167 -1.39 -6.59 -12.29
C PHE A 167 -1.91 -7.21 -13.60
N ASP A 168 -3.08 -6.79 -14.10
CA ASP A 168 -3.70 -7.36 -15.30
C ASP A 168 -3.22 -6.73 -16.63
N GLY A 169 -2.32 -5.75 -16.56
CA GLY A 169 -1.79 -5.05 -17.73
C GLY A 169 -2.73 -3.99 -18.29
N GLN A 170 -3.90 -3.76 -17.69
CA GLN A 170 -4.80 -2.68 -18.11
C GLN A 170 -4.27 -1.32 -17.63
N ALA A 171 -4.66 -0.28 -18.37
CA ALA A 171 -4.35 1.09 -17.98
C ALA A 171 -5.05 1.40 -16.64
N PRO A 172 -4.35 2.03 -15.67
CA PRO A 172 -4.96 2.36 -14.40
C PRO A 172 -6.11 3.36 -14.59
N VAL A 173 -7.20 3.18 -13.84
CA VAL A 173 -8.34 4.09 -13.91
C VAL A 173 -7.91 5.46 -13.36
N LEU A 174 -7.94 6.48 -14.23
CA LEU A 174 -7.69 7.86 -13.83
C LEU A 174 -8.95 8.42 -13.18
N LEU A 175 -8.91 8.62 -11.86
CA LEU A 175 -9.98 9.33 -11.17
C LEU A 175 -9.96 10.80 -11.63
N ALA A 176 -11.06 11.26 -12.22
CA ALA A 176 -11.19 12.59 -12.82
C ALA A 176 -10.94 13.75 -11.84
N ASN A 177 -10.95 13.51 -10.52
CA ASN A 177 -10.65 14.52 -9.51
C ASN A 177 -10.11 13.87 -8.22
N ARG A 178 -8.78 13.77 -8.05
CA ARG A 178 -8.19 13.71 -6.70
C ARG A 178 -8.16 15.13 -6.13
N ARG A 179 -9.31 15.65 -5.71
CA ARG A 179 -9.32 16.90 -4.93
C ARG A 179 -8.62 16.65 -3.59
N THR A 180 -7.62 17.49 -3.38
CA THR A 180 -6.59 17.56 -2.32
C THR A 180 -7.13 17.80 -0.93
#